data_AF-A0A172UW47-F1
#
_entry.id   AF-A0A172UW47-F1
#
_cell.length_a   1.000
_cell.length_b   1.000
_cell.length_c   1.000
_cell.angle_alpha   90.00
_cell.angle_beta   90.00
_cell.angle_gamma   90.00
#
_symmetry.space_group_name_H-M   'P 1'
#
loop_
_entity.id
_entity.type
_entity.pdbx_description
1 polymer ?
#
loop_
_entity_poly.entity_id
_entity_poly.type
_entity_poly.pdbx_seq_one_letter_code
_entity_poly.pdbx_strand_id
1 'polypeptide(L)'
;MTWTTELTYTADGLTDEDTAALAKALGGADIAYAAGRLRVQLEVEATTLEDAADTALRTAAAATGLLKPSRFKILPTEEFLDQALQPRASVKAFQKRWEETRNKAGGRPRRQLDTTPKKAMITS
;
A
#
# COMPACT_ATOMS: atom_id res chain seq x y z
N MET A 1 -19.82 -2.14 -15.26
CA MET A 1 -18.87 -2.86 -14.38
C MET A 1 -18.07 -1.79 -13.69
N THR A 2 -17.82 -1.97 -12.41
CA THR A 2 -17.28 -0.90 -11.57
C THR A 2 -15.79 -1.12 -11.32
N TRP A 3 -15.01 -0.08 -11.57
CA TRP A 3 -13.57 -0.05 -11.39
C TRP A 3 -13.22 0.97 -10.31
N THR A 4 -12.35 0.59 -9.38
CA THR A 4 -11.75 1.52 -8.43
C THR A 4 -10.36 1.92 -8.92
N THR A 5 -10.15 3.22 -9.06
CA THR A 5 -8.86 3.79 -9.45
C THR A 5 -8.26 4.58 -8.31
N GLU A 6 -6.96 4.44 -8.14
CA GLU A 6 -6.17 5.18 -7.16
C GLU A 6 -5.04 5.89 -7.89
N LEU A 7 -5.05 7.21 -7.80
CA LEU A 7 -4.06 8.10 -8.39
C LEU A 7 -3.30 8.79 -7.26
N THR A 8 -1.97 8.70 -7.28
CA THR A 8 -1.11 9.42 -6.36
C THR A 8 -0.32 10.48 -7.12
N TYR A 9 -0.43 11.72 -6.67
CA TYR A 9 0.28 12.88 -7.20
C TYR A 9 1.23 13.43 -6.14
N THR A 10 2.34 14.01 -6.61
CA THR A 10 3.20 14.84 -5.78
C THR A 10 2.69 16.27 -5.88
N ALA A 11 2.33 16.88 -4.75
CA ALA A 11 1.79 18.23 -4.71
C ALA A 11 2.24 18.92 -3.42
N ASP A 12 2.79 20.12 -3.55
CA ASP A 12 3.28 20.91 -2.42
C ASP A 12 2.20 21.85 -1.88
N GLY A 13 2.05 21.88 -0.55
CA GLY A 13 1.32 22.93 0.16
C GLY A 13 -0.20 22.95 -0.06
N LEU A 14 -0.83 21.83 -0.43
CA LEU A 14 -2.29 21.76 -0.50
C LEU A 14 -2.90 22.00 0.89
N THR A 15 -3.86 22.91 0.97
CA THR A 15 -4.62 23.17 2.19
C THR A 15 -5.80 22.22 2.31
N ASP A 16 -6.36 22.10 3.51
CA ASP A 16 -7.60 21.33 3.72
C ASP A 16 -8.75 21.85 2.84
N GLU A 17 -8.82 23.16 2.61
CA GLU A 17 -9.83 23.78 1.72
C GLU A 17 -9.64 23.33 0.26
N ASP A 18 -8.40 23.31 -0.23
CA ASP A 18 -8.09 22.82 -1.58
C ASP A 18 -8.48 21.35 -1.73
N THR A 19 -8.18 20.53 -0.71
CA THR A 19 -8.54 19.10 -0.74
C THR A 19 -10.05 18.87 -0.69
N ALA A 20 -10.79 19.69 0.06
CA ALA A 20 -12.24 19.63 0.13
C ALA A 20 -12.89 20.11 -1.19
N ALA A 21 -12.34 21.16 -1.81
CA ALA A 21 -12.76 21.63 -3.12
C ALA A 21 -12.52 20.57 -4.21
N LEU A 22 -11.37 19.90 -4.18
CA LEU A 22 -11.05 18.77 -5.05
C LEU A 22 -12.03 17.60 -4.85
N ALA A 23 -12.34 17.24 -3.60
CA ALA A 23 -13.26 16.15 -3.29
C ALA A 23 -14.66 16.44 -3.85
N LYS A 24 -15.10 17.69 -3.74
CA LYS A 24 -16.36 18.16 -4.31
C LYS A 24 -16.34 18.17 -5.85
N ALA A 25 -15.25 18.63 -6.46
CA ALA A 25 -15.10 18.67 -7.92
C ALA A 25 -15.10 17.27 -8.54
N LEU A 26 -14.58 16.28 -7.82
CA LEU A 26 -14.54 14.87 -8.21
C LEU A 26 -15.76 14.07 -7.75
N GLY A 27 -16.86 14.72 -7.39
CA GLY A 27 -18.13 14.06 -7.11
C GLY A 27 -18.16 13.26 -5.81
N GLY A 28 -17.38 13.64 -4.79
CA GLY A 28 -17.29 12.92 -3.51
C GLY A 28 -16.24 11.82 -3.49
N ALA A 29 -15.24 11.92 -4.37
CA ALA A 29 -14.06 11.08 -4.36
C ALA A 29 -13.38 11.06 -2.99
N ASP A 30 -12.82 9.91 -2.62
CA ASP A 30 -11.99 9.82 -1.42
C ASP A 30 -10.63 10.46 -1.72
N ILE A 31 -10.34 11.56 -1.03
CA ILE A 31 -9.11 12.32 -1.20
C ILE A 31 -8.36 12.34 0.12
N ALA A 32 -7.09 11.96 0.07
CA ALA A 32 -6.20 12.05 1.21
C ALA A 32 -4.94 12.82 0.80
N TYR A 33 -4.60 13.86 1.57
CA TYR A 33 -3.34 14.58 1.43
C TYR A 33 -2.46 14.36 2.67
N ALA A 34 -1.27 13.81 2.46
CA ALA A 34 -0.32 13.58 3.54
C ALA A 34 1.12 13.66 3.02
N ALA A 35 1.99 14.35 3.76
CA ALA A 35 3.43 14.43 3.46
C ALA A 35 3.76 14.83 2.01
N GLY A 36 3.08 15.85 1.47
CA GLY A 36 3.33 16.32 0.10
C GLY A 36 2.75 15.43 -1.01
N ARG A 37 1.90 14.47 -0.65
CA ARG A 37 1.30 13.52 -1.60
C ARG A 37 -0.21 13.59 -1.53
N LEU A 38 -0.81 13.83 -2.68
CA LEU A 38 -2.23 13.78 -2.89
C LEU A 38 -2.61 12.40 -3.42
N ARG A 39 -3.44 11.68 -2.68
CA ARG A 39 -4.07 10.43 -3.12
C ARG A 39 -5.52 10.73 -3.45
N VAL A 40 -5.93 10.32 -4.65
CA VAL A 40 -7.29 10.47 -5.15
C VAL A 40 -7.79 9.07 -5.50
N GLN A 41 -8.92 8.67 -4.92
CA GLN A 41 -9.58 7.42 -5.23
C GLN A 41 -10.94 7.69 -5.88
N LEU A 42 -11.13 7.15 -7.09
CA LEU A 42 -12.33 7.33 -7.89
C LEU A 42 -12.92 5.98 -8.23
N GLU A 43 -14.24 5.90 -8.11
CA GLU A 43 -15.01 4.80 -8.66
C GLU A 43 -15.54 5.19 -10.03
N VAL A 44 -15.34 4.32 -11.04
CA VAL A 44 -15.70 4.57 -12.43
C VAL A 44 -16.46 3.38 -12.98
N GLU A 45 -17.60 3.64 -13.60
CA GLU A 45 -18.32 2.65 -14.40
C GLU A 45 -17.74 2.61 -15.82
N ALA A 46 -17.23 1.45 -16.22
CA ALA A 46 -16.68 1.23 -17.55
C ALA A 46 -16.79 -0.25 -17.94
N THR A 47 -16.77 -0.52 -19.24
CA THR A 47 -16.82 -1.88 -19.77
C THR A 47 -15.45 -2.49 -20.02
N THR A 48 -14.41 -1.66 -20.12
CA THR A 48 -13.02 -2.10 -20.33
C THR A 48 -12.06 -1.39 -19.38
N LEU A 49 -10.90 -2.01 -19.15
CA LEU A 49 -9.82 -1.43 -18.35
C LEU A 49 -9.30 -0.12 -18.95
N GLU A 50 -9.19 -0.04 -20.27
CA GLU A 50 -8.68 1.13 -20.98
C GLU A 50 -9.63 2.32 -20.87
N ASP A 51 -10.93 2.08 -21.07
CA ASP A 51 -11.99 3.09 -20.92
C ASP A 51 -12.09 3.60 -19.48
N ALA A 52 -11.95 2.69 -18.50
CA ALA A 52 -11.89 3.05 -17.09
C ALA A 52 -10.65 3.92 -16.77
N ALA A 53 -9.49 3.58 -17.35
CA ALA A 53 -8.25 4.33 -17.16
C ALA A 53 -8.29 5.72 -17.82
N ASP A 54 -8.77 5.83 -19.07
CA ASP A 54 -8.91 7.12 -19.77
C ASP A 54 -9.88 8.03 -19.01
N THR A 55 -11.03 7.50 -18.60
CA THR A 55 -12.05 8.25 -17.85
C THR A 55 -11.50 8.73 -16.50
N ALA A 56 -10.82 7.86 -15.75
CA ALA A 56 -10.23 8.24 -14.46
C ALA A 56 -9.12 9.29 -14.62
N LEU A 57 -8.23 9.12 -15.60
CA LEU A 57 -7.13 10.05 -15.85
C LEU A 57 -7.64 11.41 -16.33
N ARG A 58 -8.62 11.46 -17.24
CA ARG A 58 -9.26 12.70 -17.69
C ARG A 58 -9.94 13.43 -16.54
N THR A 59 -10.74 12.71 -15.75
CA THR A 59 -11.47 13.29 -14.61
C THR A 59 -10.50 13.85 -13.57
N ALA A 60 -9.47 13.08 -13.20
CA ALA A 60 -8.45 13.52 -12.25
C ALA A 60 -7.61 14.68 -12.78
N ALA A 61 -7.23 14.66 -14.07
CA ALA A 61 -6.47 15.75 -14.69
C ALA A 61 -7.30 17.04 -14.78
N ALA A 62 -8.60 16.95 -15.06
CA ALA A 62 -9.49 18.10 -15.08
C ALA A 62 -9.63 18.74 -13.69
N ALA A 63 -9.71 17.92 -12.63
CA ALA A 63 -9.86 18.43 -11.27
C ALA A 63 -8.55 18.95 -10.67
N THR A 64 -7.43 18.28 -10.91
CA THR A 64 -6.14 18.60 -10.28
C THR A 64 -5.25 19.51 -11.13
N GLY A 65 -5.50 19.60 -12.44
CA GLY A 65 -4.56 20.20 -13.40
C GLY A 65 -3.29 19.37 -13.61
N LEU A 66 -3.15 18.22 -12.95
CA LEU A 66 -1.95 17.38 -12.99
C LEU A 66 -2.17 16.18 -13.91
N LEU A 67 -1.44 16.16 -15.02
CA LEU A 67 -1.57 15.12 -16.04
C LEU A 67 -0.83 13.81 -15.71
N LYS A 68 0.21 13.86 -14.87
CA LYS A 68 1.09 12.71 -14.61
C LYS A 68 1.07 12.31 -13.13
N PRO A 69 0.26 11.30 -12.74
CA PRO A 69 0.37 10.72 -11.42
C PRO A 69 1.72 10.02 -11.26
N SER A 70 2.30 10.10 -10.06
CA SER A 70 3.50 9.34 -9.70
C SER A 70 3.20 7.85 -9.53
N ARG A 71 1.95 7.50 -9.22
CA ARG A 71 1.46 6.13 -9.16
C ARG A 71 0.01 6.07 -9.62
N PHE A 72 -0.30 5.12 -10.49
CA PHE A 72 -1.65 4.83 -10.95
C PHE A 72 -1.94 3.35 -10.70
N LYS A 73 -3.05 3.06 -10.03
CA LYS A 73 -3.55 1.71 -9.80
C LYS A 73 -5.02 1.66 -10.18
N ILE A 74 -5.41 0.61 -10.89
CA ILE A 74 -6.78 0.40 -11.33
C ILE A 74 -7.11 -1.08 -11.16
N LEU A 75 -8.25 -1.37 -10.55
CA LEU A 75 -8.74 -2.71 -10.29
C LEU A 75 -10.27 -2.72 -10.42
N PRO A 76 -10.89 -3.87 -10.73
CA PRO A 76 -12.30 -4.08 -10.43
C PRO A 76 -12.59 -3.73 -8.96
N THR A 77 -13.70 -3.05 -8.68
CA THR A 77 -14.03 -2.60 -7.30
C THR A 77 -14.06 -3.77 -6.31
N GLU A 78 -14.53 -4.94 -6.73
CA GLU A 78 -14.55 -6.15 -5.89
C GLU A 78 -13.14 -6.59 -5.47
N GLU A 79 -12.17 -6.62 -6.39
CA GLU A 79 -10.77 -6.95 -6.08
C GLU A 79 -10.11 -5.87 -5.22
N PHE A 80 -10.49 -4.61 -5.41
CA PHE A 80 -9.99 -3.51 -4.57
C PHE A 80 -10.46 -3.67 -3.11
N LEU A 81 -11.73 -4.02 -2.90
CA LEU A 81 -12.28 -4.29 -1.57
C LEU A 81 -11.62 -5.51 -0.92
N ASP A 82 -11.37 -6.59 -1.68
CA ASP A 82 -10.64 -7.76 -1.17
C ASP A 82 -9.22 -7.37 -0.73
N GLN A 83 -8.49 -6.61 -1.55
CA GLN A 83 -7.17 -6.11 -1.18
C GLN A 83 -7.18 -5.16 0.01
N ALA A 84 -8.24 -4.38 0.23
CA ALA A 84 -8.38 -3.52 1.41
C ALA A 84 -8.64 -4.31 2.71
N LEU A 85 -9.19 -5.54 2.61
CA LEU A 85 -9.42 -6.44 3.74
C LEU A 85 -8.15 -7.23 4.13
N GLN A 86 -7.28 -7.54 3.17
CA GLN A 86 -6.01 -8.26 3.37
C GLN A 86 -4.97 -7.62 4.33
N PRO A 87 -4.76 -6.28 4.38
CA PRO A 87 -3.73 -5.69 5.24
C PRO A 87 -3.99 -5.92 6.73
N ARG A 88 -5.24 -5.95 7.18
CA ARG A 88 -5.57 -6.25 8.58
C ARG A 88 -5.32 -7.70 8.94
N ALA A 89 -5.62 -8.63 8.03
CA ALA A 89 -5.35 -10.05 8.24
C ALA A 89 -3.85 -10.33 8.26
N SER A 90 -3.09 -9.72 7.35
CA SER A 90 -1.63 -9.88 7.28
C SER A 90 -0.90 -9.23 8.47
N VAL A 91 -1.32 -8.04 8.91
CA VAL A 91 -0.75 -7.40 10.11
C VAL A 91 -1.11 -8.17 11.37
N LYS A 92 -2.35 -8.67 11.51
CA LYS A 92 -2.72 -9.54 12.63
C LYS A 92 -1.97 -10.87 12.61
N ALA A 93 -1.79 -11.49 11.45
CA ALA A 93 -1.02 -12.72 11.30
C ALA A 93 0.46 -12.50 11.60
N PHE A 94 1.03 -11.38 11.14
CA PHE A 94 2.39 -10.97 11.48
C PHE A 94 2.52 -10.68 12.97
N GLN A 95 1.60 -9.92 13.57
CA GLN A 95 1.61 -9.61 15.00
C GLN A 95 1.49 -10.88 15.84
N LYS A 96 0.57 -11.79 15.48
CA LYS A 96 0.42 -13.08 16.15
C LYS A 96 1.72 -13.89 16.07
N ARG A 97 2.30 -14.01 14.88
CA ARG A 97 3.57 -14.73 14.66
C ARG A 97 4.74 -14.05 15.37
N TRP A 98 4.75 -12.72 15.46
CA TRP A 98 5.73 -11.93 16.20
C TRP A 98 5.59 -12.13 17.72
N GLU A 99 4.36 -12.16 18.25
CA GLU A 99 4.09 -12.44 19.66
C GLU A 99 4.43 -13.88 20.05
N GLU A 100 4.13 -14.85 19.19
CA GLU A 100 4.47 -16.28 19.38
C GLU A 100 5.99 -16.52 19.34
N THR A 101 6.73 -15.78 18.52
CA THR A 101 8.19 -15.90 18.39
C THR A 101 8.97 -14.94 19.29
N ARG A 102 8.30 -13.98 19.95
CA ARG A 102 8.93 -13.08 20.93
C ARG A 102 9.34 -13.88 22.15
N ASN A 103 10.65 -14.13 22.25
CA ASN A 103 11.30 -14.71 23.41
C ASN A 103 10.99 -13.84 24.66
N LYS A 104 10.24 -14.35 25.64
CA LYS A 104 9.88 -13.61 26.88
C LYS A 104 11.09 -13.28 27.75
N ALA A 105 12.20 -13.99 27.55
CA ALA A 105 13.47 -13.74 28.21
C ALA A 105 14.43 -13.11 27.19
N GLY A 106 14.77 -11.84 27.38
CA GLY A 106 15.75 -11.11 26.55
C GLY A 106 17.18 -11.63 26.69
N GLY A 107 17.43 -12.88 26.32
CA GLY A 107 18.74 -13.52 26.34
C GLY A 107 19.28 -13.73 24.93
N ARG A 108 20.40 -13.07 24.63
CA ARG A 108 21.21 -13.32 23.43
C ARG A 108 21.42 -14.84 23.24
N PRO A 109 21.20 -15.42 22.04
CA PRO A 109 21.46 -16.84 21.83
C PRO A 109 22.94 -17.12 22.10
N ARG A 110 23.21 -17.84 23.21
CA ARG A 110 24.54 -18.29 23.55
C ARG A 110 24.89 -19.42 22.60
N ARG A 111 25.73 -19.11 21.61
CA ARG A 111 26.34 -20.08 20.69
C ARG A 111 26.97 -21.19 21.56
N GLN A 112 26.35 -22.37 21.60
CA GLN A 112 27.03 -23.55 22.12
C GLN A 112 28.08 -23.91 21.08
N LEU A 113 29.34 -23.61 21.37
CA LEU A 113 30.45 -24.28 20.71
C LEU A 113 30.45 -25.70 21.25
N ASP A 114 30.05 -26.65 20.41
CA ASP A 114 30.36 -28.07 20.59
C ASP A 114 31.88 -28.23 20.69
N THR A 115 32.39 -28.31 21.90
CA THR A 115 33.77 -28.75 22.14
C THR A 115 33.81 -30.28 22.23
N THR A 116 34.60 -30.83 21.29
CA THR A 116 35.43 -32.07 21.34
C THR A 116 34.78 -33.41 20.96
N PRO A 117 35.55 -34.42 20.45
CA PRO A 117 36.97 -34.41 20.05
C PRO A 117 37.27 -35.05 18.66
N LYS A 118 38.29 -34.54 17.94
CA LYS A 118 38.87 -35.24 16.77
C LYS A 118 40.03 -36.12 17.23
N LYS A 119 39.78 -37.43 17.18
CA LYS A 119 40.71 -38.56 17.34
C LYS A 119 42.02 -38.29 16.59
N ALA A 120 43.13 -38.13 17.30
CA ALA A 120 44.46 -38.15 16.70
C ALA A 120 44.85 -39.61 16.43
N MET A 121 44.71 -40.05 15.18
CA MET A 121 45.46 -41.19 14.64
C MET A 121 46.83 -40.64 14.24
N ILE A 122 47.86 -40.99 15.00
CA ILE A 122 49.26 -40.83 14.58
C ILE A 122 49.77 -42.23 14.29
N THR A 123 50.06 -42.46 13.01
CA THR A 123 50.86 -43.59 12.51
C THR A 123 52.31 -43.14 12.50
N SER A 124 53.18 -43.82 13.25
CA SER A 124 54.58 -44.15 12.94
C SER A 124 55.13 -45.06 14.04
#